data_AF-A0A662M1E8-F1
#
_entry.id   AF-A0A662M1E8-F1
#
_cell.length_a   1.000
_cell.length_b   1.000
_cell.length_c   1.000
_cell.angle_alpha   90.00
_cell.angle_beta   90.00
_cell.angle_gamma   90.00
#
_symmetry.space_group_name_H-M   'P 1'
#
loop_
_entity.id
_entity.type
_entity.pdbx_description
1 polymer ?
#
loop_
_entity_poly.entity_id
_entity_poly.type
_entity_poly.pdbx_seq_one_letter_code
_entity_poly.pdbx_strand_id
1 'polypeptide(L)'
;MREEEKYMVSFDEYIKKFNLFMTKYFPSKEEWTPSDDALYKPKNLFRIPLKEADRLKFKAIKYIFKHHYDKNKFYRSYCKENKVKPEDIKSIDDFDKIPLIPDKFFKDYPHGKEFALWLSGLFTNDIPNIVINKKKPSFDDVINDFNAAGLMVSYSSGTSGRHTFIPRDKRTFYASEYALAKCVVTMAYPIWKPELNGYLLMPNPFKTNLYAGKVTMVYFDLIKNIEVA
;
A
#
# COMPACT_ATOMS: atom_id res chain seq x y z
N MET A 1 29.94 24.27 15.18
CA MET A 1 29.47 23.60 13.95
C MET A 1 30.66 22.90 13.34
N ARG A 2 30.57 21.58 13.12
CA ARG A 2 31.63 20.81 12.45
C ARG A 2 31.64 21.21 10.97
N GLU A 3 32.80 21.25 10.31
CA GLU A 3 32.91 21.63 8.87
C GLU A 3 31.96 20.84 7.96
N GLU A 4 31.59 19.61 8.34
CA GLU A 4 30.62 18.75 7.66
C GLU A 4 29.20 19.31 7.62
N GLU A 5 28.77 20.10 8.63
CA GLU A 5 27.43 20.70 8.66
C GLU A 5 27.26 21.83 7.63
N LYS A 6 28.38 22.41 7.15
CA LYS A 6 28.38 23.54 6.21
C LYS A 6 28.04 23.13 4.77
N TYR A 7 28.08 21.83 4.46
CA TYR A 7 27.83 21.26 3.12
C TYR A 7 26.66 20.27 3.08
N MET A 8 25.91 20.14 4.18
CA MET A 8 24.78 19.22 4.25
C MET A 8 23.58 19.82 3.53
N VAL A 9 23.08 19.13 2.49
CA VAL A 9 21.84 19.51 1.78
C VAL A 9 20.70 19.66 2.79
N SER A 10 19.87 20.68 2.63
CA SER A 10 18.72 20.85 3.53
C SER A 10 17.73 19.68 3.37
N PHE A 11 17.00 19.33 4.45
CA PHE A 11 15.98 18.29 4.38
C PHE A 11 14.93 18.59 3.29
N ASP A 12 14.57 19.86 3.13
CA ASP A 12 13.60 20.31 2.14
C ASP A 12 14.07 20.06 0.70
N GLU A 13 15.33 20.37 0.40
CA GLU A 13 15.92 20.07 -0.92
C GLU A 13 16.09 18.57 -1.15
N TYR A 14 16.53 17.85 -0.11
CA TYR A 14 16.71 16.40 -0.13
C TYR A 14 15.40 15.67 -0.46
N ILE A 15 14.32 15.98 0.27
CA ILE A 15 13.02 15.33 0.03
C ILE A 15 12.36 15.81 -1.26
N LYS A 16 12.59 17.07 -1.67
CA LYS A 16 12.14 17.57 -2.98
C LYS A 16 12.79 16.78 -4.11
N LYS A 17 14.10 16.53 -4.05
CA LYS A 17 14.82 15.70 -5.02
C LYS A 17 14.28 14.27 -5.05
N PHE A 18 14.03 13.67 -3.89
CA PHE A 18 13.39 12.36 -3.78
C PHE A 18 12.01 12.34 -4.46
N ASN A 19 11.13 13.28 -4.14
CA ASN A 19 9.78 13.32 -4.70
C ASN A 19 9.79 13.51 -6.23
N LEU A 20 10.76 14.26 -6.77
CA LEU A 20 10.94 14.41 -8.23
C LEU A 20 11.33 13.08 -8.89
N PHE A 21 12.17 12.28 -8.23
CA PHE A 21 12.56 10.95 -8.71
C PHE A 21 11.39 9.97 -8.67
N MET A 22 10.50 10.12 -7.69
CA MET A 22 9.37 9.23 -7.45
C MET A 22 8.06 9.65 -8.14
N THR A 23 8.09 10.57 -9.11
CA THR A 23 6.87 11.13 -9.75
C THR A 23 5.94 10.06 -10.35
N LYS A 24 6.48 8.94 -10.86
CA LYS A 24 5.73 7.76 -11.33
C LYS A 24 4.74 7.21 -10.28
N TYR A 25 5.02 7.40 -9.00
CA TYR A 25 4.24 6.88 -7.87
C TYR A 25 3.18 7.85 -7.35
N PHE A 26 3.08 9.04 -7.95
CA PHE A 26 2.12 10.06 -7.55
C PHE A 26 0.88 9.92 -8.43
N PRO A 27 -0.33 9.79 -7.85
CA PRO A 27 -1.54 9.99 -8.62
C PRO A 27 -1.63 11.45 -9.09
N SER A 28 -2.42 11.69 -10.14
CA SER A 28 -2.67 13.04 -10.62
C SER A 28 -3.26 13.88 -9.49
N LYS A 29 -2.85 15.15 -9.34
CA LYS A 29 -3.26 15.98 -8.19
C LYS A 29 -4.77 16.18 -8.11
N GLU A 30 -5.45 16.15 -9.25
CA GLU A 30 -6.89 16.28 -9.40
C GLU A 30 -7.63 15.07 -8.83
N GLU A 31 -6.96 13.91 -8.75
CA GLU A 31 -7.51 12.66 -8.23
C GLU A 31 -7.19 12.43 -6.74
N TRP A 32 -6.52 13.38 -6.10
CA TRP A 32 -6.08 13.20 -4.71
C TRP A 32 -7.28 13.08 -3.76
N THR A 33 -7.21 12.02 -2.97
CA THR A 33 -8.13 11.75 -1.88
C THR A 33 -7.52 12.25 -0.57
N PRO A 34 -8.32 12.30 0.51
CA PRO A 34 -7.80 12.54 1.85
C PRO A 34 -6.67 11.59 2.29
N SER A 35 -6.62 10.37 1.75
CA SER A 35 -5.54 9.42 2.02
C SER A 35 -4.24 9.82 1.32
N ASP A 36 -4.34 10.31 0.09
CA ASP A 36 -3.20 10.85 -0.67
C ASP A 36 -2.65 12.10 0.02
N ASP A 37 -3.54 12.96 0.53
CA ASP A 37 -3.15 14.12 1.34
C ASP A 37 -2.28 13.72 2.54
N ALA A 38 -2.65 12.66 3.26
CA ALA A 38 -1.90 12.19 4.42
C ALA A 38 -0.51 11.63 4.05
N LEU A 39 -0.35 11.08 2.84
CA LEU A 39 0.89 10.46 2.40
C LEU A 39 1.82 11.44 1.67
N TYR A 40 1.30 12.18 0.69
CA TYR A 40 2.11 12.96 -0.25
C TYR A 40 2.35 14.41 0.21
N LYS A 41 1.43 15.05 0.95
CA LYS A 41 1.63 16.44 1.41
C LYS A 41 2.73 16.61 2.45
N PRO A 42 2.85 15.75 3.49
CA PRO A 42 3.87 15.96 4.51
C PRO A 42 5.26 15.81 3.91
N LYS A 43 6.16 16.77 4.17
CA LYS A 43 7.57 16.66 3.78
C LYS A 43 8.28 15.58 4.61
N ASN A 44 8.08 15.61 5.93
CA ASN A 44 8.67 14.65 6.86
C ASN A 44 7.56 13.94 7.63
N LEU A 45 7.38 12.64 7.41
CA LEU A 45 6.34 11.85 8.07
C LEU A 45 6.53 11.74 9.58
N PHE A 46 7.77 11.90 10.08
CA PHE A 46 8.10 11.77 11.51
C PHE A 46 8.12 13.10 12.26
N ARG A 47 7.87 14.22 11.57
CA ARG A 47 7.91 15.57 12.17
C ARG A 47 6.65 16.39 11.88
N ILE A 48 5.54 15.72 11.61
CA ILE A 48 4.23 16.38 11.46
C ILE A 48 3.78 16.82 12.85
N PRO A 49 3.37 18.09 13.06
CA PRO A 49 2.77 18.51 14.32
C PRO A 49 1.55 17.66 14.65
N LEU A 50 1.41 17.22 15.91
CA LEU A 50 0.38 16.26 16.33
C LEU A 50 -1.04 16.64 15.85
N LYS A 51 -1.44 17.90 16.05
CA LYS A 51 -2.74 18.41 15.59
C LYS A 51 -2.97 18.22 14.09
N GLU A 52 -1.93 18.42 13.28
CA GLU A 52 -2.01 18.23 11.83
C GLU A 52 -2.01 16.74 11.46
N ALA A 53 -1.18 15.94 12.13
CA ALA A 53 -1.16 14.48 11.95
C ALA A 53 -2.53 13.86 12.23
N ASP A 54 -3.16 14.25 13.35
CA ASP A 54 -4.51 13.81 13.71
C ASP A 54 -5.57 14.31 12.71
N ARG A 55 -5.45 15.55 12.22
CA ARG A 55 -6.35 16.05 11.17
C ARG A 55 -6.24 15.24 9.87
N LEU A 56 -5.02 14.91 9.43
CA LEU A 56 -4.78 14.10 8.23
C LEU A 56 -5.30 12.67 8.43
N LYS A 57 -4.97 12.05 9.56
CA LYS A 57 -5.43 10.72 9.98
C LYS A 57 -6.96 10.62 9.99
N PHE A 58 -7.63 11.58 10.62
CA PHE A 58 -9.09 11.66 10.67
C PHE A 58 -9.71 11.68 9.27
N LYS A 59 -9.26 12.61 8.42
CA LYS A 59 -9.79 12.75 7.07
C LYS A 59 -9.55 11.50 6.21
N ALA A 60 -8.34 10.92 6.27
CA ALA A 60 -7.98 9.73 5.51
C ALA A 60 -8.82 8.51 5.92
N ILE A 61 -8.89 8.19 7.21
CA ILE A 61 -9.62 7.02 7.70
C ILE A 61 -11.12 7.17 7.46
N LYS A 62 -11.71 8.35 7.73
CA LYS A 62 -13.14 8.60 7.48
C LYS A 62 -13.48 8.45 5.99
N TYR A 63 -12.61 8.93 5.10
CA TYR A 63 -12.78 8.77 3.66
C TYR A 63 -12.74 7.29 3.23
N ILE A 64 -11.70 6.55 3.66
CA ILE A 64 -11.55 5.14 3.32
C ILE A 64 -12.72 4.30 3.87
N PHE A 65 -13.12 4.56 5.12
CA PHE A 65 -14.25 3.87 5.74
C PHE A 65 -15.54 4.07 4.93
N LYS A 66 -15.85 5.33 4.57
CA LYS A 66 -17.01 5.64 3.73
C LYS A 66 -16.93 4.97 2.36
N HIS A 67 -15.76 5.01 1.72
CA HIS A 67 -15.55 4.39 0.41
C HIS A 67 -15.86 2.89 0.43
N HIS A 68 -15.29 2.15 1.39
CA HIS A 68 -15.58 0.71 1.51
C HIS A 68 -17.01 0.43 1.92
N TYR A 69 -17.62 1.23 2.82
CA TYR A 69 -19.03 1.08 3.17
C TYR A 69 -19.95 1.26 1.96
N ASP A 70 -19.68 2.25 1.10
CA ASP A 70 -20.52 2.53 -0.05
C ASP A 70 -20.30 1.53 -1.20
N LYS A 71 -19.06 1.13 -1.44
CA LYS A 71 -18.68 0.38 -2.64
C LYS A 71 -18.51 -1.12 -2.42
N ASN A 72 -18.09 -1.56 -1.23
CA ASN A 72 -17.92 -2.98 -0.95
C ASN A 72 -19.17 -3.58 -0.30
N LYS A 73 -19.86 -4.47 -1.03
CA LYS A 73 -21.11 -5.09 -0.56
C LYS A 73 -20.91 -5.90 0.73
N PHE A 74 -19.83 -6.67 0.81
CA PHE A 74 -19.51 -7.47 2.00
C PHE A 74 -19.29 -6.57 3.22
N TYR A 75 -18.39 -5.59 3.10
CA TYR A 75 -18.05 -4.71 4.20
C TYR A 75 -19.23 -3.85 4.64
N ARG A 76 -20.07 -3.39 3.70
CA ARG A 76 -21.33 -2.71 4.02
C ARG A 76 -22.26 -3.56 4.86
N SER A 77 -22.47 -4.82 4.49
CA SER A 77 -23.31 -5.75 5.26
C SER A 77 -22.73 -5.96 6.66
N TYR A 78 -21.42 -6.18 6.74
CA TYR A 78 -20.72 -6.35 8.02
C TYR A 78 -20.87 -5.12 8.94
N CYS A 79 -20.78 -3.90 8.38
CA CYS A 79 -21.03 -2.67 9.13
C CYS A 79 -22.49 -2.54 9.60
N LYS A 80 -23.46 -2.91 8.76
CA LYS A 80 -24.88 -2.89 9.13
C LYS A 80 -25.21 -3.87 10.26
N GLU A 81 -24.63 -5.07 10.24
CA GLU A 81 -24.78 -6.06 11.31
C GLU A 81 -24.22 -5.55 12.64
N ASN A 82 -23.10 -4.82 12.59
CA ASN A 82 -22.51 -4.15 13.75
C ASN A 82 -23.16 -2.80 14.09
N LYS A 83 -24.19 -2.38 13.33
CA LYS A 83 -24.95 -1.12 13.51
C LYS A 83 -24.07 0.14 13.44
N VAL A 84 -23.08 0.16 12.56
CA VAL A 84 -22.18 1.30 12.36
C VAL A 84 -22.27 1.82 10.93
N LYS A 85 -22.29 3.15 10.76
CA LYS A 85 -22.29 3.84 9.47
C LYS A 85 -21.26 4.99 9.45
N PRO A 86 -20.85 5.49 8.27
CA PRO A 86 -19.85 6.55 8.15
C PRO A 86 -20.16 7.84 8.94
N GLU A 87 -21.44 8.14 9.16
CA GLU A 87 -21.90 9.32 9.90
C GLU A 87 -21.63 9.24 11.41
N ASP A 88 -21.39 8.03 11.94
CA ASP A 88 -21.09 7.81 13.36
C ASP A 88 -19.65 8.22 13.71
N ILE A 89 -18.79 8.40 12.70
CA ILE A 89 -17.38 8.77 12.86
C ILE A 89 -17.23 10.29 12.75
N LYS A 90 -17.16 10.97 13.89
CA LYS A 90 -17.11 12.44 14.00
C LYS A 90 -15.74 12.95 14.47
N SER A 91 -14.96 12.09 15.12
CA SER A 91 -13.64 12.36 15.67
C SER A 91 -12.75 11.11 15.59
N ILE A 92 -11.49 11.23 16.01
CA ILE A 92 -10.57 10.09 16.13
C ILE A 92 -11.02 9.12 17.20
N ASP A 93 -11.66 9.61 18.26
CA ASP A 93 -12.16 8.80 19.37
C ASP A 93 -13.30 7.86 18.94
N ASP A 94 -13.88 8.08 17.75
CA ASP A 94 -14.90 7.21 17.18
C ASP A 94 -14.32 6.06 16.34
N PHE A 95 -13.01 5.96 16.16
CA PHE A 95 -12.40 4.94 15.29
C PHE A 95 -12.56 3.51 15.80
N ASP A 96 -12.67 3.33 17.11
CA ASP A 96 -12.94 2.03 17.73
C ASP A 96 -14.33 1.47 17.37
N LYS A 97 -15.26 2.33 16.91
CA LYS A 97 -16.55 1.92 16.37
C LYS A 97 -16.43 1.26 15.01
N ILE A 98 -15.36 1.53 14.24
CA ILE A 98 -15.22 0.96 12.90
C ILE A 98 -14.98 -0.55 13.04
N PRO A 99 -15.87 -1.41 12.51
CA PRO A 99 -15.73 -2.85 12.67
C PRO A 99 -14.49 -3.33 11.89
N LEU A 100 -13.59 -4.01 12.61
CA LEU A 100 -12.38 -4.59 12.06
C LEU A 100 -12.69 -5.96 11.45
N ILE A 101 -12.11 -6.23 10.28
CA ILE A 101 -12.20 -7.56 9.66
C ILE A 101 -11.16 -8.48 10.32
N PRO A 102 -11.55 -9.61 10.93
CA PRO A 102 -10.60 -10.54 11.55
C PRO A 102 -9.60 -11.11 10.53
N ASP A 103 -8.36 -11.36 10.94
CA ASP A 103 -7.33 -11.91 10.05
C ASP A 103 -7.74 -13.27 9.46
N LYS A 104 -8.48 -14.08 10.25
CA LYS A 104 -9.01 -15.38 9.82
C LYS A 104 -9.83 -15.28 8.54
N PHE A 105 -10.56 -14.20 8.32
CA PHE A 105 -11.33 -13.98 7.09
C PHE A 105 -10.44 -14.06 5.84
N PHE A 106 -9.26 -13.45 5.89
CA PHE A 106 -8.29 -13.45 4.78
C PHE A 106 -7.48 -14.77 4.66
N LYS A 107 -7.67 -15.69 5.61
CA LYS A 107 -7.05 -17.03 5.63
C LYS A 107 -8.04 -18.16 5.35
N ASP A 108 -9.31 -17.84 5.18
CA ASP A 108 -10.41 -18.79 4.93
C ASP A 108 -10.88 -18.73 3.48
N TYR A 109 -9.91 -18.85 2.57
CA TYR A 109 -10.14 -18.81 1.13
C TYR A 109 -10.33 -20.22 0.56
N PRO A 110 -11.17 -20.37 -0.49
CA PRO A 110 -11.34 -21.63 -1.20
C PRO A 110 -10.17 -21.90 -2.17
N HIS A 111 -10.26 -22.98 -2.94
CA HIS A 111 -9.24 -23.38 -3.93
C HIS A 111 -9.73 -23.23 -5.37
N GLY A 112 -8.81 -23.28 -6.35
CA GLY A 112 -9.15 -23.32 -7.76
C GLY A 112 -9.92 -22.10 -8.26
N LYS A 113 -11.01 -22.29 -9.02
CA LYS A 113 -11.80 -21.18 -9.58
C LYS A 113 -12.56 -20.38 -8.52
N GLU A 114 -12.95 -21.03 -7.43
CA GLU A 114 -13.63 -20.37 -6.32
C GLU A 114 -12.71 -19.38 -5.63
N PHE A 115 -11.39 -19.64 -5.62
CA PHE A 115 -10.39 -18.70 -5.11
C PHE A 115 -10.40 -17.39 -5.89
N ALA A 116 -10.54 -17.44 -7.22
CA ALA A 116 -10.65 -16.25 -8.05
C ALA A 116 -11.92 -15.44 -7.70
N LEU A 117 -13.07 -16.11 -7.54
CA LEU A 117 -14.32 -15.44 -7.14
C LEU A 117 -14.21 -14.81 -5.74
N TRP A 118 -13.57 -15.50 -4.81
CA TRP A 118 -13.32 -14.99 -3.47
C TRP A 118 -12.40 -13.76 -3.47
N LEU A 119 -11.27 -13.81 -4.20
CA LEU A 119 -10.37 -12.67 -4.37
C LEU A 119 -11.09 -11.45 -4.96
N SER A 120 -11.93 -11.68 -5.97
CA SER A 120 -12.77 -10.64 -6.55
C SER A 120 -13.70 -10.01 -5.51
N GLY A 121 -14.30 -10.82 -4.62
CA GLY A 121 -15.16 -10.32 -3.55
C GLY A 121 -14.46 -9.40 -2.53
N LEU A 122 -13.13 -9.51 -2.39
CA LEU A 122 -12.35 -8.63 -1.51
C LEU A 122 -12.12 -7.24 -2.11
N PHE A 123 -12.10 -7.13 -3.43
CA PHE A 123 -11.79 -5.89 -4.12
C PHE A 123 -12.99 -4.94 -4.06
N THR A 124 -12.73 -3.64 -3.86
CA THR A 124 -13.79 -2.64 -3.65
C THR A 124 -14.11 -1.83 -4.90
N ASN A 125 -13.11 -1.62 -5.76
CA ASN A 125 -13.29 -0.90 -7.01
C ASN A 125 -13.74 -1.87 -8.11
N ASP A 126 -13.91 -1.35 -9.33
CA ASP A 126 -14.25 -2.18 -10.48
C ASP A 126 -13.11 -3.15 -10.80
N ILE A 127 -13.45 -4.42 -10.92
CA ILE A 127 -12.49 -5.48 -11.24
C ILE A 127 -12.31 -5.51 -12.77
N PRO A 128 -11.07 -5.54 -13.27
CA PRO A 128 -10.83 -5.71 -14.71
C PRO A 128 -11.37 -7.06 -15.19
N ASN A 129 -11.52 -7.22 -16.50
CA ASN A 129 -11.89 -8.53 -17.05
C ASN A 129 -10.73 -9.53 -16.85
N ILE A 130 -10.92 -10.52 -15.99
CA ILE A 130 -9.93 -11.54 -15.64
C ILE A 130 -10.34 -12.87 -16.27
N VAL A 131 -9.43 -13.46 -17.05
CA VAL A 131 -9.65 -14.76 -17.70
C VAL A 131 -8.79 -15.81 -17.02
N ILE A 132 -9.44 -16.77 -16.36
CA ILE A 132 -8.77 -17.91 -15.73
C ILE A 132 -8.70 -19.07 -16.73
N ASN A 133 -7.54 -19.23 -17.36
CA ASN A 133 -7.37 -20.14 -18.50
C ASN A 133 -7.30 -21.62 -18.09
N LYS A 134 -6.82 -21.91 -16.88
CA LYS A 134 -6.63 -23.29 -16.41
C LYS A 134 -7.91 -23.90 -15.85
N LYS A 135 -8.17 -25.17 -16.16
CA LYS A 135 -9.32 -25.92 -15.61
C LYS A 135 -9.23 -26.11 -14.09
N LYS A 136 -8.01 -26.34 -13.58
CA LYS A 136 -7.67 -26.51 -12.15
C LYS A 136 -6.48 -25.59 -11.80
N PRO A 137 -6.70 -24.28 -11.67
CA PRO A 137 -5.60 -23.35 -11.42
C PRO A 137 -5.06 -23.52 -10.00
N SER A 138 -3.75 -23.38 -9.85
CA SER A 138 -3.11 -23.17 -8.54
C SER A 138 -3.38 -21.73 -8.04
N PHE A 139 -2.99 -21.43 -6.79
CA PHE A 139 -3.07 -20.05 -6.27
C PHE A 139 -2.22 -19.09 -7.10
N ASP A 140 -0.99 -19.47 -7.44
CA ASP A 140 -0.11 -18.64 -8.26
C ASP A 140 -0.65 -18.44 -9.67
N ASP A 141 -1.32 -19.43 -10.26
CA ASP A 141 -1.97 -19.26 -11.57
C ASP A 141 -3.05 -18.17 -11.51
N VAL A 142 -3.93 -18.23 -10.51
CA VAL A 142 -4.98 -17.20 -10.33
C VAL A 142 -4.35 -15.84 -10.08
N ILE A 143 -3.33 -15.75 -9.22
CA ILE A 143 -2.64 -14.50 -8.92
C ILE A 143 -2.00 -13.91 -10.17
N ASN A 144 -1.34 -14.74 -10.98
CA ASN A 144 -0.70 -14.31 -12.22
C ASN A 144 -1.73 -13.82 -13.24
N ASP A 145 -2.88 -14.50 -13.36
CA ASP A 145 -3.98 -14.05 -14.24
C ASP A 145 -4.56 -12.70 -13.76
N PHE A 146 -4.74 -12.50 -12.45
CA PHE A 146 -5.17 -11.21 -11.88
C PHE A 146 -4.13 -10.09 -12.13
N ASN A 147 -2.86 -10.41 -11.95
CA ASN A 147 -1.77 -9.46 -12.13
C ASN A 147 -1.58 -9.08 -13.61
N ALA A 148 -1.75 -10.04 -14.52
CA ALA A 148 -1.76 -9.80 -15.96
C ALA A 148 -2.92 -8.89 -16.39
N ALA A 149 -4.05 -8.92 -15.67
CA ALA A 149 -5.18 -8.03 -15.88
C ALA A 149 -5.00 -6.62 -15.26
N GLY A 150 -3.84 -6.33 -14.65
CA GLY A 150 -3.49 -5.00 -14.13
C GLY A 150 -3.71 -4.81 -12.62
N LEU A 151 -4.04 -5.88 -11.88
CA LEU A 151 -4.04 -5.85 -10.42
C LEU A 151 -2.64 -6.17 -9.86
N MET A 152 -2.49 -6.01 -8.55
CA MET A 152 -1.29 -6.29 -7.77
C MET A 152 -1.66 -7.16 -6.57
N VAL A 153 -1.98 -8.42 -6.84
CA VAL A 153 -2.29 -9.44 -5.84
C VAL A 153 -0.98 -9.97 -5.27
N SER A 154 -0.90 -9.97 -3.94
CA SER A 154 0.26 -10.43 -3.17
C SER A 154 -0.17 -11.15 -1.90
N TYR A 155 0.74 -11.91 -1.30
CA TYR A 155 0.47 -12.66 -0.08
C TYR A 155 1.51 -12.49 1.03
N SER A 156 1.14 -12.80 2.26
CA SER A 156 2.04 -12.83 3.43
C SER A 156 2.95 -14.07 3.44
N SER A 157 4.02 -14.08 4.25
CA SER A 157 4.92 -15.24 4.40
C SER A 157 4.26 -16.51 4.95
N GLY A 158 3.13 -16.38 5.66
CA GLY A 158 2.34 -17.53 6.12
C GLY A 158 2.91 -18.21 7.36
N THR A 159 3.51 -17.46 8.28
CA THR A 159 4.12 -17.99 9.52
C THR A 159 3.15 -18.78 10.41
N SER A 160 1.83 -18.61 10.24
CA SER A 160 0.80 -19.42 10.91
C SER A 160 0.33 -20.63 10.09
N GLY A 161 1.08 -21.06 9.06
CA GLY A 161 0.74 -22.18 8.18
C GLY A 161 -0.25 -21.85 7.04
N ARG A 162 -0.79 -20.63 6.98
CA ARG A 162 -1.63 -20.14 5.88
C ARG A 162 -1.25 -18.72 5.47
N HIS A 163 -1.27 -18.48 4.17
CA HIS A 163 -1.06 -17.15 3.62
C HIS A 163 -2.29 -16.25 3.82
N THR A 164 -2.09 -14.94 3.72
CA THR A 164 -3.15 -13.93 3.60
C THR A 164 -2.98 -13.31 2.24
N PHE A 165 -4.02 -13.36 1.40
CA PHE A 165 -4.00 -12.78 0.05
C PHE A 165 -4.74 -11.45 0.04
N ILE A 166 -4.14 -10.43 -0.59
CA ILE A 166 -4.74 -9.10 -0.68
C ILE A 166 -4.63 -8.60 -2.13
N PRO A 167 -5.75 -8.42 -2.84
CA PRO A 167 -5.77 -7.77 -4.14
C PRO A 167 -5.67 -6.24 -3.98
N ARG A 168 -4.86 -5.61 -4.82
CA ARG A 168 -4.74 -4.15 -4.91
C ARG A 168 -4.80 -3.71 -6.35
N ASP A 169 -5.28 -2.50 -6.61
CA ASP A 169 -4.98 -1.84 -7.87
C ASP A 169 -3.55 -1.26 -7.84
N LYS A 170 -3.07 -0.91 -9.02
CA LYS A 170 -1.74 -0.33 -9.22
C LYS A 170 -1.54 0.95 -8.41
N ARG A 171 -2.55 1.81 -8.32
CA ARG A 171 -2.49 3.06 -7.54
C ARG A 171 -2.24 2.79 -6.06
N THR A 172 -3.01 1.90 -5.47
CA THR A 172 -2.89 1.50 -4.06
C THR A 172 -1.54 0.83 -3.78
N PHE A 173 -1.07 0.02 -4.73
CA PHE A 173 0.24 -0.62 -4.63
C PHE A 173 1.38 0.42 -4.68
N TYR A 174 1.33 1.37 -5.62
CA TYR A 174 2.29 2.46 -5.73
C TYR A 174 2.32 3.37 -4.51
N ALA A 175 1.16 3.65 -3.89
CA ALA A 175 1.12 4.37 -2.63
C ALA A 175 1.88 3.63 -1.52
N SER A 176 1.78 2.29 -1.46
CA SER A 176 2.49 1.46 -0.49
C SER A 176 4.01 1.47 -0.73
N GLU A 177 4.42 1.35 -1.99
CA GLU A 177 5.82 1.45 -2.43
C GLU A 177 6.43 2.82 -2.10
N TYR A 178 5.73 3.90 -2.45
CA TYR A 178 6.17 5.25 -2.15
C TYR A 178 6.24 5.50 -0.64
N ALA A 179 5.26 5.04 0.14
CA ALA A 179 5.28 5.17 1.60
C ALA A 179 6.51 4.49 2.21
N LEU A 180 6.83 3.26 1.78
CA LEU A 180 8.03 2.54 2.22
C LEU A 180 9.30 3.34 1.88
N ALA A 181 9.45 3.74 0.61
CA ALA A 181 10.61 4.50 0.15
C ALA A 181 10.75 5.83 0.91
N LYS A 182 9.66 6.57 1.09
CA LYS A 182 9.64 7.85 1.80
C LYS A 182 10.06 7.69 3.25
N CYS A 183 9.57 6.67 3.95
CA CYS A 183 9.98 6.37 5.31
C CYS A 183 11.49 6.11 5.39
N VAL A 184 12.01 5.21 4.55
CA VAL A 184 13.44 4.85 4.53
C VAL A 184 14.31 6.07 4.20
N VAL A 185 14.00 6.80 3.12
CA VAL A 185 14.76 7.97 2.68
C VAL A 185 14.74 9.08 3.74
N THR A 186 13.60 9.29 4.40
CA THR A 186 13.48 10.28 5.49
C THR A 186 14.33 9.88 6.70
N MET A 187 14.31 8.61 7.10
CA MET A 187 15.12 8.11 8.22
C MET A 187 16.62 8.13 7.89
N ALA A 188 16.98 7.89 6.63
CA ALA A 188 18.35 7.88 6.16
C ALA A 188 18.92 9.27 5.85
N TYR A 189 18.16 10.36 6.02
CA TYR A 189 18.65 11.70 5.74
C TYR A 189 19.98 12.00 6.46
N PRO A 190 21.02 12.53 5.77
CA PRO A 190 21.05 13.03 4.39
C PRO A 190 21.66 12.05 3.34
N ILE A 191 21.64 10.74 3.60
CA ILE A 191 22.47 9.75 2.90
C ILE A 191 21.99 9.42 1.48
N TRP A 192 20.68 9.39 1.23
CA TRP A 192 20.16 8.91 -0.06
C TRP A 192 20.58 9.79 -1.24
N LYS A 193 21.03 9.13 -2.31
CA LYS A 193 21.21 9.70 -3.64
C LYS A 193 20.94 8.61 -4.70
N PRO A 194 20.45 8.96 -5.90
CA PRO A 194 20.17 7.97 -6.95
C PRO A 194 21.40 7.15 -7.38
N GLU A 195 22.60 7.68 -7.18
CA GLU A 195 23.87 7.06 -7.56
C GLU A 195 24.39 6.03 -6.54
N LEU A 196 23.65 5.76 -5.46
CA LEU A 196 24.04 4.70 -4.53
C LEU A 196 23.98 3.32 -5.22
N ASN A 197 24.92 2.47 -4.83
CA ASN A 197 24.84 1.04 -5.10
C ASN A 197 24.03 0.38 -3.98
N GLY A 198 23.17 -0.56 -4.34
CA GLY A 198 22.34 -1.30 -3.42
C GLY A 198 22.47 -2.80 -3.63
N TYR A 199 22.32 -3.53 -2.54
CA TYR A 199 22.21 -4.98 -2.56
C TYR A 199 20.94 -5.38 -1.80
N LEU A 200 19.96 -5.91 -2.52
CA LEU A 200 18.67 -6.29 -1.95
C LEU A 200 18.76 -7.69 -1.34
N LEU A 201 18.74 -7.74 0.00
CA LEU A 201 18.73 -8.98 0.79
C LEU A 201 17.32 -9.55 1.04
N MET A 202 16.34 -9.10 0.26
CA MET A 202 14.94 -9.57 0.31
C MET A 202 14.64 -10.43 -0.92
N PRO A 203 13.57 -11.26 -0.89
CA PRO A 203 13.17 -12.03 -2.06
C PRO A 203 13.03 -11.15 -3.30
N ASN A 204 13.55 -11.62 -4.43
CA ASN A 204 13.55 -10.86 -5.68
C ASN A 204 12.12 -10.44 -6.07
N PRO A 205 11.80 -9.12 -6.09
CA PRO A 205 10.44 -8.62 -6.33
C PRO A 205 9.86 -9.07 -7.68
N PHE A 206 10.70 -9.31 -8.68
CA PHE A 206 10.27 -9.72 -10.02
C PHE A 206 9.91 -11.21 -10.10
N LYS A 207 10.27 -12.01 -9.08
CA LYS A 207 10.09 -13.47 -9.06
C LYS A 207 9.16 -13.98 -7.96
N THR A 208 8.70 -13.12 -7.06
CA THR A 208 7.81 -13.50 -5.94
C THR A 208 6.50 -12.73 -5.96
N ASN A 209 5.43 -13.33 -5.40
CA ASN A 209 4.18 -12.64 -5.03
C ASN A 209 4.08 -12.38 -3.52
N LEU A 210 5.14 -12.69 -2.75
CA LEU A 210 5.25 -12.31 -1.35
C LEU A 210 5.25 -10.79 -1.22
N TYR A 211 4.31 -10.21 -0.47
CA TYR A 211 4.17 -8.75 -0.33
C TYR A 211 5.46 -8.08 0.15
N ALA A 212 6.13 -8.66 1.15
CA ALA A 212 7.38 -8.12 1.69
C ALA A 212 8.51 -8.03 0.65
N GLY A 213 8.55 -8.95 -0.32
CA GLY A 213 9.47 -8.86 -1.45
C GLY A 213 8.92 -7.95 -2.55
N LYS A 214 7.63 -8.07 -2.90
CA LYS A 214 7.00 -7.28 -3.97
C LYS A 214 7.08 -5.76 -3.73
N VAL A 215 6.86 -5.29 -2.51
CA VAL A 215 6.88 -3.85 -2.19
C VAL A 215 8.28 -3.24 -2.31
N THR A 216 9.35 -4.05 -2.30
CA THR A 216 10.72 -3.54 -2.52
C THR A 216 11.05 -3.36 -4.00
N MET A 217 10.11 -3.57 -4.93
CA MET A 217 10.31 -3.24 -6.34
C MET A 217 10.64 -1.75 -6.51
N VAL A 218 10.06 -0.88 -5.68
CA VAL A 218 10.42 0.55 -5.57
C VAL A 218 11.91 0.81 -5.40
N TYR A 219 12.66 -0.13 -4.83
CA TYR A 219 14.09 0.04 -4.64
C TYR A 219 14.81 0.20 -5.99
N PHE A 220 14.41 -0.58 -7.00
CA PHE A 220 14.92 -0.54 -8.38
C PHE A 220 14.61 0.76 -9.11
N ASP A 221 13.57 1.49 -8.67
CA ASP A 221 13.25 2.81 -9.18
C ASP A 221 13.88 3.93 -8.33
N LEU A 222 14.46 3.61 -7.15
CA LEU A 222 14.98 4.59 -6.19
C LEU A 222 16.50 4.83 -6.30
N ILE A 223 17.24 3.81 -6.75
CA ILE A 223 18.69 3.88 -6.96
C ILE A 223 19.07 3.17 -8.27
N LYS A 224 20.12 3.64 -8.94
CA LYS A 224 20.47 3.22 -10.30
C LYS A 224 21.11 1.83 -10.39
N ASN A 225 21.89 1.45 -9.38
CA ASN A 225 22.72 0.23 -9.41
C ASN A 225 22.25 -0.71 -8.31
N ILE A 226 21.50 -1.75 -8.67
CA ILE A 226 20.97 -2.72 -7.70
C ILE A 226 21.33 -4.13 -8.12
N GLU A 227 21.89 -4.84 -7.17
CA GLU A 227 21.98 -6.28 -7.20
C GLU A 227 20.98 -6.88 -6.20
N VAL A 228 20.58 -8.11 -6.44
CA VAL A 228 19.65 -8.87 -5.59
C VAL A 228 20.25 -10.23 -5.31
N ALA A 229 20.09 -10.69 -4.07
CA ALA A 229 20.52 -12.01 -3.64
C ALA A 229 19.84 -13.15 -4.43
#